data_AF-A0A077E9K7-F1
#
_entry.id   AF-A0A077E9K7-F1
#
_cell.length_a   1.000
_cell.length_b   1.000
_cell.length_c   1.000
_cell.angle_alpha   90.00
_cell.angle_beta   90.00
_cell.angle_gamma   90.00
#
_symmetry.space_group_name_H-M   'P 1'
#
loop_
_entity.id
_entity.type
_entity.pdbx_description
1 polymer ?
#
loop_
_entity_poly.entity_id
_entity_poly.type
_entity_poly.pdbx_seq_one_letter_code
_entity_poly.pdbx_strand_id
1 'polypeptide(L)'
;MAMDELELLKKDWNNESENFRTYSTKDIYGMIRKKTMSITKILLLTGFAEAMLWTAFYYADRSFSVHRLIIFLLFFLLILYFYYRLNANRDVKELMQNIFRLRTIILGYAIISGLLIIFDNIINYKNYTQHAMAGFREGWNELPRNSVDPESLIPGLTGYVIFGIGLCFVVFIIYSIYKRSYGNILHKLRANYKELTKLEESNA
;
A
#
# COMPACT_ATOMS: atom_id res chain seq x y z
N MET A 1 0.81 -17.99 58.49
CA MET A 1 1.54 -17.68 57.25
C MET A 1 1.01 -18.50 56.08
N ALA A 2 0.98 -19.85 56.12
CA ALA A 2 0.37 -20.65 55.04
C ALA A 2 -1.15 -20.44 54.85
N MET A 3 -1.88 -20.09 55.91
CA MET A 3 -3.33 -19.86 55.84
C MET A 3 -3.67 -18.52 55.15
N ASP A 4 -2.86 -17.49 55.34
CA ASP A 4 -3.06 -16.18 54.68
C ASP A 4 -2.83 -16.25 53.17
N GLU A 5 -1.84 -17.01 52.72
CA GLU A 5 -1.57 -17.20 51.29
C GLU A 5 -2.70 -17.97 50.59
N LEU A 6 -3.30 -18.94 51.28
CA LEU A 6 -4.44 -19.70 50.77
C LEU A 6 -5.71 -18.84 50.67
N GLU A 7 -5.95 -17.95 51.64
CA GLU A 7 -7.07 -17.01 51.60
C GLU A 7 -6.89 -15.92 50.52
N LEU A 8 -5.66 -15.47 50.30
CA LEU A 8 -5.29 -14.58 49.19
C LEU A 8 -5.55 -15.25 47.83
N LEU A 9 -5.07 -16.48 47.64
CA LEU A 9 -5.33 -17.26 46.41
C LEU A 9 -6.81 -17.52 46.19
N LYS A 10 -7.59 -17.79 47.24
CA LYS A 10 -9.04 -18.01 47.15
C LYS A 10 -9.80 -16.73 46.80
N LYS A 11 -9.32 -15.58 47.29
CA LYS A 11 -9.87 -14.25 46.96
C LYS A 11 -9.56 -13.86 45.52
N ASP A 12 -8.35 -14.13 45.05
CA ASP A 12 -7.94 -13.86 43.67
C ASP A 12 -8.64 -14.81 42.68
N TRP A 13 -8.80 -16.09 43.05
CA TRP A 13 -9.57 -17.06 42.26
C TRP A 13 -11.05 -16.67 42.12
N ASN A 14 -11.67 -16.14 43.19
CA ASN A 14 -13.05 -15.63 43.11
C ASN A 14 -13.14 -14.34 42.25
N ASN A 15 -12.12 -13.49 42.26
CA ASN A 15 -12.08 -12.25 41.46
C ASN A 15 -11.80 -12.48 39.96
N GLU A 16 -11.10 -13.54 39.59
CA GLU A 16 -10.86 -13.87 38.17
C GLU A 16 -12.15 -14.27 37.43
N SER A 17 -13.15 -14.81 38.15
CA SER A 17 -14.41 -15.24 37.55
C SER A 17 -15.33 -14.10 37.09
N GLU A 18 -15.17 -12.88 37.62
CA GLU A 18 -16.02 -11.73 37.28
C GLU A 18 -15.53 -10.94 36.04
N ASN A 19 -14.31 -11.18 35.56
CA ASN A 19 -13.71 -10.41 34.45
C ASN A 19 -13.57 -11.18 33.13
N PHE A 20 -14.09 -12.40 33.02
CA PHE A 20 -14.27 -13.03 31.72
C PHE A 20 -15.54 -12.48 31.05
N ARG A 21 -15.38 -11.40 30.28
CA ARG A 21 -16.42 -11.01 29.31
C ARG A 21 -16.59 -12.14 28.31
N THR A 22 -17.58 -12.99 28.52
CA THR A 22 -18.03 -14.00 27.57
C THR A 22 -18.65 -13.28 26.38
N TYR A 23 -17.83 -13.00 25.37
CA TYR A 23 -18.31 -12.42 24.13
C TYR A 23 -19.21 -13.43 23.42
N SER A 24 -20.44 -13.02 23.09
CA SER A 24 -21.29 -13.82 22.22
C SER A 24 -20.62 -13.96 20.85
N THR A 25 -20.83 -15.10 20.18
CA THR A 25 -20.34 -15.35 18.82
C THR A 25 -20.75 -14.24 17.84
N LYS A 26 -21.91 -13.58 18.07
CA LYS A 26 -22.37 -12.41 17.32
C LYS A 26 -21.53 -11.14 17.57
N ASP A 27 -21.04 -10.94 18.79
CA ASP A 27 -20.19 -9.79 19.15
C ASP A 27 -18.77 -9.94 18.58
N ILE A 28 -18.22 -11.16 18.66
CA ILE A 28 -16.92 -11.50 18.07
C ILE A 28 -16.98 -11.27 16.54
N TYR A 29 -18.06 -11.70 15.89
CA TYR A 29 -18.30 -11.46 14.46
C TYR A 29 -18.28 -9.95 14.13
N GLY A 30 -18.98 -9.13 14.92
CA GLY A 30 -19.02 -7.68 14.75
C GLY A 30 -17.64 -7.01 14.90
N MET A 31 -16.82 -7.48 15.84
CA MET A 31 -15.47 -6.94 16.07
C MET A 31 -14.51 -7.29 14.94
N ILE A 32 -14.48 -8.56 14.50
CA ILE A 32 -13.61 -8.99 13.40
C ILE A 32 -14.00 -8.25 12.12
N ARG A 33 -15.30 -8.08 11.85
CA ARG A 33 -15.78 -7.30 10.72
C ARG A 33 -15.29 -5.85 10.75
N LYS A 34 -15.40 -5.15 11.90
CA LYS A 34 -14.89 -3.78 12.05
C LYS A 34 -13.38 -3.70 11.81
N LYS A 35 -12.62 -4.67 12.33
CA LYS A 35 -11.16 -4.76 12.15
C LYS A 35 -10.80 -4.97 10.68
N THR A 36 -11.48 -5.89 9.99
CA THR A 36 -11.30 -6.16 8.56
C THR A 36 -11.63 -4.92 7.72
N MET A 37 -12.74 -4.22 8.00
CA MET A 37 -13.09 -2.96 7.34
C MET A 37 -12.04 -1.85 7.57
N SER A 38 -11.46 -1.77 8.76
CA SER A 38 -10.36 -0.83 9.03
C SER A 38 -9.13 -1.13 8.17
N ILE A 39 -8.76 -2.41 8.06
CA ILE A 39 -7.67 -2.86 7.18
C ILE A 39 -7.97 -2.52 5.71
N THR A 40 -9.21 -2.70 5.26
CA THR A 40 -9.64 -2.33 3.91
C THR A 40 -9.53 -0.83 3.65
N LYS A 41 -9.89 0.01 4.62
CA LYS A 41 -9.72 1.47 4.51
C LYS A 41 -8.26 1.86 4.34
N ILE A 42 -7.36 1.20 5.06
CA ILE A 42 -5.91 1.42 4.90
C ILE A 42 -5.46 0.99 3.50
N LEU A 43 -5.90 -0.18 3.01
CA LEU A 43 -5.57 -0.64 1.66
C LEU A 43 -6.07 0.33 0.58
N LEU A 44 -7.29 0.84 0.72
CA LEU A 44 -7.85 1.85 -0.18
C LEU A 44 -7.06 3.16 -0.12
N LEU A 45 -6.70 3.62 1.08
CA LEU A 45 -5.87 4.80 1.26
C LEU A 45 -4.51 4.63 0.57
N THR A 46 -3.91 3.46 0.65
CA THR A 46 -2.67 3.14 -0.08
C THR A 46 -2.88 3.22 -1.60
N GLY A 47 -3.97 2.65 -2.13
CA GLY A 47 -4.31 2.77 -3.56
C GLY A 47 -4.51 4.22 -4.03
N PHE A 48 -5.19 5.05 -3.24
CA PHE A 48 -5.34 6.48 -3.52
C PHE A 48 -4.02 7.24 -3.44
N ALA A 49 -3.18 6.95 -2.43
CA ALA A 49 -1.88 7.58 -2.27
C ALA A 49 -0.95 7.26 -3.45
N GLU A 50 -0.93 6.01 -3.92
CA GLU A 50 -0.18 5.61 -5.12
C GLU A 50 -0.66 6.36 -6.36
N ALA A 51 -1.98 6.43 -6.56
CA ALA A 51 -2.57 7.15 -7.68
C ALA A 51 -2.21 8.65 -7.65
N MET A 52 -2.30 9.30 -6.48
CA MET A 52 -1.88 10.69 -6.29
C MET A 52 -0.39 10.89 -6.53
N LEU A 53 0.46 9.98 -6.06
CA LEU A 53 1.91 10.05 -6.24
C LEU A 53 2.23 10.03 -7.74
N TRP A 54 1.63 9.12 -8.50
CA TRP A 54 1.82 9.07 -9.95
C TRP A 54 1.32 10.34 -10.64
N THR A 55 0.12 10.84 -10.30
CA THR A 55 -0.38 12.10 -10.86
C THR A 55 0.55 13.28 -10.56
N ALA A 56 1.09 13.37 -9.35
CA ALA A 56 2.01 14.44 -8.96
C ALA A 56 3.35 14.34 -9.71
N PHE A 57 3.88 13.13 -9.89
CA PHE A 57 5.10 12.88 -10.66
C PHE A 57 4.95 13.37 -12.11
N TYR A 58 3.85 13.00 -12.79
CA TYR A 58 3.60 13.45 -14.16
C TYR A 58 3.28 14.93 -14.26
N TYR A 59 2.67 15.52 -13.23
CA TYR A 59 2.45 16.96 -13.19
C TYR A 59 3.78 17.73 -13.20
N ALA A 60 4.76 17.25 -12.42
CA ALA A 60 6.09 17.86 -12.38
C ALA A 60 6.84 17.74 -13.72
N ASP A 61 6.67 16.61 -14.41
CA ASP A 61 7.32 16.33 -15.71
C ASP A 61 6.63 17.03 -16.90
N ARG A 62 5.51 17.75 -16.68
CA ARG A 62 4.69 18.42 -17.72
C ARG A 62 4.21 17.49 -18.85
N SER A 63 4.39 16.17 -18.72
CA SER A 63 4.18 15.15 -19.74
C SER A 63 2.82 14.47 -19.58
N PHE A 64 1.73 15.25 -19.53
CA PHE A 64 0.38 14.69 -19.44
C PHE A 64 -0.06 14.01 -20.74
N SER A 65 0.25 12.73 -20.86
CA SER A 65 -0.28 11.88 -21.93
C SER A 65 -1.73 11.48 -21.65
N VAL A 66 -2.62 11.70 -22.63
CA VAL A 66 -4.06 11.40 -22.55
C VAL A 66 -4.32 9.94 -22.16
N HIS A 67 -3.51 9.01 -22.67
CA HIS A 67 -3.58 7.58 -22.37
C HIS A 67 -3.38 7.27 -20.87
N ARG A 68 -2.49 7.99 -20.17
CA ARG A 68 -2.22 7.77 -18.74
C ARG A 68 -3.38 8.29 -17.88
N LEU A 69 -4.01 9.39 -18.30
CA LEU A 69 -5.24 9.91 -17.67
C LEU A 69 -6.40 8.90 -17.77
N ILE A 70 -6.56 8.24 -18.92
CA ILE A 70 -7.58 7.20 -19.11
C ILE A 70 -7.33 6.02 -18.16
N ILE A 71 -6.08 5.56 -18.05
CA ILE A 71 -5.71 4.47 -17.13
C ILE A 71 -5.96 4.86 -15.66
N PHE A 72 -5.64 6.10 -15.28
CA PHE A 72 -5.93 6.63 -13.94
C PHE A 72 -7.43 6.70 -13.66
N LEU A 73 -8.23 7.26 -14.59
CA LEU A 73 -9.69 7.35 -14.45
C LEU A 73 -10.33 5.97 -14.33
N LEU A 74 -9.90 5.01 -15.16
CA LEU A 74 -10.37 3.63 -15.11
C LEU A 74 -10.05 2.99 -13.75
N PHE A 75 -8.83 3.18 -13.24
CA PHE A 75 -8.41 2.68 -11.94
C PHE A 75 -9.21 3.31 -10.79
N PHE A 76 -9.41 4.63 -10.84
CA PHE A 76 -10.21 5.37 -9.87
C PHE A 76 -11.67 4.88 -9.85
N LEU A 77 -12.28 4.66 -11.02
CA LEU A 77 -13.62 4.08 -11.15
C LEU A 77 -13.68 2.66 -10.57
N LEU A 78 -12.68 1.82 -10.84
CA LEU A 78 -12.61 0.46 -10.29
C LEU A 78 -12.51 0.48 -8.76
N ILE A 79 -11.68 1.36 -8.19
CA ILE A 79 -11.57 1.54 -6.73
C ILE A 79 -12.90 1.97 -6.14
N LEU A 80 -13.55 2.98 -6.73
CA LEU A 80 -14.86 3.46 -6.26
C LEU A 80 -15.92 2.37 -6.34
N TYR A 81 -16.01 1.65 -7.46
CA TYR A 81 -16.93 0.53 -7.63
C TYR A 81 -16.74 -0.52 -6.54
N PHE A 82 -15.49 -0.94 -6.29
CA PHE A 82 -15.20 -1.91 -5.24
C PHE A 82 -15.47 -1.36 -3.85
N TYR A 83 -15.21 -0.07 -3.59
CA TYR A 83 -15.56 0.57 -2.32
C TYR A 83 -17.07 0.55 -2.06
N TYR A 84 -17.89 0.93 -3.05
CA TYR A 84 -19.35 0.86 -2.93
C TYR A 84 -19.82 -0.58 -2.70
N ARG A 85 -19.27 -1.53 -3.45
CA ARG A 85 -19.61 -2.95 -3.30
C ARG A 85 -19.22 -3.53 -1.93
N LEU A 86 -18.09 -3.10 -1.37
CA LEU A 86 -17.65 -3.48 -0.02
C LEU A 86 -18.59 -2.94 1.06
N ASN A 87 -19.16 -1.75 0.87
CA ASN A 87 -20.06 -1.12 1.84
C ASN A 87 -21.49 -1.71 1.79
N ALA A 88 -21.90 -2.25 0.63
CA ALA A 88 -23.23 -2.83 0.43
C ALA A 88 -23.36 -4.28 0.94
N ASN A 89 -22.27 -5.05 0.96
CA ASN A 89 -22.30 -6.48 1.30
C ASN A 89 -22.49 -6.74 2.80
N ARG A 90 -23.44 -7.61 3.13
CA ARG A 90 -23.76 -8.01 4.52
C ARG A 90 -22.93 -9.21 5.01
N ASP A 91 -22.44 -10.04 4.08
CA ASP A 91 -21.65 -11.24 4.37
C ASP A 91 -20.13 -10.96 4.39
N VAL A 92 -19.45 -11.50 5.41
CA VAL A 92 -18.02 -11.31 5.65
C VAL A 92 -17.16 -12.12 4.68
N LYS A 93 -17.64 -13.28 4.20
CA LYS A 93 -16.92 -14.08 3.20
C LYS A 93 -16.80 -13.33 1.88
N GLU A 94 -17.91 -12.76 1.40
CA GLU A 94 -17.92 -11.90 0.22
C GLU A 94 -17.08 -10.64 0.41
N LEU A 95 -17.17 -10.00 1.58
CA LEU A 95 -16.36 -8.83 1.91
C LEU A 95 -14.88 -9.15 1.77
N MET A 96 -14.42 -10.30 2.28
CA MET A 96 -13.02 -10.65 2.16
C MET A 96 -12.61 -10.99 0.73
N GLN A 97 -13.44 -11.72 -0.02
CA GLN A 97 -13.16 -12.01 -1.43
C GLN A 97 -13.04 -10.72 -2.26
N ASN A 98 -13.88 -9.72 -1.97
CA ASN A 98 -13.80 -8.40 -2.60
C ASN A 98 -12.52 -7.65 -2.20
N ILE A 99 -12.05 -7.75 -0.95
CA ILE A 99 -10.76 -7.17 -0.52
C ILE A 99 -9.59 -7.81 -1.27
N PHE A 100 -9.61 -9.13 -1.44
CA PHE A 100 -8.59 -9.83 -2.22
C PHE A 100 -8.55 -9.36 -3.68
N ARG A 101 -9.73 -9.23 -4.31
CA ARG A 101 -9.83 -8.71 -5.69
C ARG A 101 -9.34 -7.25 -5.77
N LEU A 102 -9.78 -6.40 -4.86
CA LEU A 102 -9.36 -5.00 -4.78
C LEU A 102 -7.83 -4.90 -4.66
N ARG A 103 -7.22 -5.73 -3.80
CA ARG A 103 -5.75 -5.82 -3.68
C ARG A 103 -5.09 -6.20 -5.01
N THR A 104 -5.59 -7.22 -5.69
CA THR A 104 -5.03 -7.65 -6.98
C THR A 104 -5.13 -6.55 -8.03
N ILE A 105 -6.22 -5.78 -8.03
CA ILE A 105 -6.39 -4.62 -8.92
C ILE A 105 -5.37 -3.53 -8.61
N ILE A 106 -5.19 -3.17 -7.32
CA ILE A 106 -4.21 -2.15 -6.92
C ILE A 106 -2.79 -2.60 -7.26
N LEU A 107 -2.42 -3.85 -6.96
CA LEU A 107 -1.10 -4.39 -7.31
C LEU A 107 -0.90 -4.46 -8.83
N GLY A 108 -1.92 -4.88 -9.58
CA GLY A 108 -1.87 -4.90 -11.04
C GLY A 108 -1.65 -3.51 -11.62
N TYR A 109 -2.38 -2.51 -11.12
CA TYR A 109 -2.19 -1.12 -11.50
C TYR A 109 -0.80 -0.60 -11.16
N ALA A 110 -0.30 -0.88 -9.96
CA ALA A 110 1.04 -0.50 -9.52
C ALA A 110 2.13 -1.10 -10.43
N ILE A 111 2.03 -2.40 -10.74
CA ILE A 111 2.98 -3.10 -11.61
C ILE A 111 2.93 -2.55 -13.03
N ILE A 112 1.74 -2.40 -13.62
CA ILE A 112 1.58 -1.87 -14.97
C ILE A 112 2.11 -0.43 -15.05
N SER A 113 1.76 0.42 -14.08
CA SER A 113 2.23 1.80 -14.03
C SER A 113 3.75 1.88 -13.86
N GLY A 114 4.32 1.04 -13.00
CA GLY A 114 5.77 0.92 -12.82
C GLY A 114 6.47 0.45 -14.11
N LEU A 115 5.92 -0.55 -14.80
CA LEU A 115 6.46 -1.03 -16.08
C LEU A 115 6.45 0.07 -17.14
N LEU A 116 5.34 0.81 -17.29
CA LEU A 116 5.25 1.92 -18.23
C LEU A 116 6.35 2.97 -17.98
N ILE A 117 6.65 3.26 -16.72
CA ILE A 117 7.70 4.20 -16.35
C ILE A 117 9.09 3.65 -16.68
N ILE A 118 9.33 2.37 -16.40
CA ILE A 118 10.60 1.73 -16.76
C ILE A 118 10.79 1.78 -18.28
N PHE A 119 9.76 1.45 -19.06
CA PHE A 119 9.81 1.53 -20.52
C PHE A 119 10.10 2.95 -21.02
N ASP A 120 9.42 3.95 -20.46
CA ASP A 120 9.63 5.37 -20.78
C ASP A 120 11.05 5.82 -20.44
N ASN A 121 11.59 5.39 -19.29
CA ASN A 121 12.96 5.66 -18.88
C ASN A 121 13.99 4.99 -19.79
N ILE A 122 13.70 3.80 -20.34
CA ILE A 122 14.59 3.13 -21.30
C ILE A 122 14.60 3.89 -22.63
N ILE A 123 13.45 4.31 -23.14
CA ILE A 123 13.34 5.04 -24.42
C ILE A 123 14.00 6.42 -24.32
N ASN A 124 13.71 7.16 -23.25
CA ASN A 124 14.19 8.52 -23.04
C ASN A 124 15.43 8.58 -22.13
N TYR A 125 16.19 7.48 -22.03
CA TYR A 125 17.29 7.33 -21.06
C TYR A 125 18.32 8.45 -21.15
N LYS A 126 18.68 8.84 -22.38
CA LYS A 126 19.62 9.94 -22.64
C LYS A 126 19.11 11.26 -22.08
N ASN A 127 17.89 11.64 -22.45
CA ASN A 127 17.28 12.91 -22.05
C ASN A 127 17.16 12.99 -20.52
N TYR A 128 16.69 11.91 -19.88
CA TYR A 128 16.58 11.89 -18.41
C TYR A 128 17.94 11.94 -17.71
N THR A 129 18.97 11.29 -18.26
CA THR A 129 20.33 11.39 -17.72
C THR A 129 20.86 12.83 -17.84
N GLN A 130 20.59 13.52 -18.94
CA GLN A 130 20.97 14.91 -19.15
C GLN A 130 20.27 15.85 -18.16
N HIS A 131 18.96 15.70 -17.96
CA HIS A 131 18.19 16.47 -16.97
C HIS A 131 18.66 16.20 -15.54
N ALA A 132 18.94 14.94 -15.20
CA ALA A 132 19.46 14.58 -13.88
C ALA A 132 20.84 15.20 -13.62
N MET A 133 21.71 15.20 -14.63
CA MET A 133 23.05 15.79 -14.53
C MET A 133 23.00 17.32 -14.44
N ALA A 134 22.10 17.97 -15.19
CA ALA A 134 21.85 19.41 -15.10
C ALA A 134 21.37 19.78 -13.69
N GLY A 135 20.35 19.09 -13.17
CA GLY A 135 19.84 19.32 -11.81
C GLY A 135 20.88 19.05 -10.71
N PHE A 136 21.71 18.01 -10.87
CA PHE A 136 22.82 17.75 -9.94
C PHE A 136 23.86 18.87 -9.97
N ARG A 137 24.23 19.35 -11.16
CA ARG A 137 25.18 20.45 -11.33
C ARG A 137 24.64 21.77 -10.79
N GLU A 138 23.35 22.04 -10.95
CA GLU A 138 22.67 23.20 -10.36
C GLU A 138 22.71 23.13 -8.83
N GLY A 139 22.33 22.00 -8.25
CA GLY A 139 22.34 21.81 -6.80
C GLY A 139 23.74 21.84 -6.18
N TRP A 140 24.74 21.28 -6.85
CA TRP A 140 26.12 21.25 -6.35
C TRP A 140 26.80 22.62 -6.39
N ASN A 141 26.46 23.44 -7.39
CA ASN A 141 27.07 24.76 -7.58
C ASN A 141 26.16 25.92 -7.11
N GLU A 142 25.08 25.60 -6.39
CA GLU A 142 24.09 26.58 -5.89
C GLU A 142 23.54 27.52 -6.98
N LEU A 143 23.41 27.01 -8.21
CA LEU A 143 22.93 27.79 -9.35
C LEU A 143 21.39 27.92 -9.30
N PRO A 144 20.83 28.98 -9.92
CA PRO A 144 19.39 29.10 -10.09
C PRO A 144 18.81 27.88 -10.80
N ARG A 145 17.59 27.48 -10.43
CA ARG A 145 16.91 26.35 -11.04
C ARG A 145 16.70 26.58 -12.54
N ASN A 146 16.96 25.57 -13.37
CA ASN A 146 16.88 25.61 -14.83
C ASN A 146 17.85 26.61 -15.48
N SER A 147 18.99 26.90 -14.83
CA SER A 147 20.04 27.75 -15.40
C SER A 147 20.98 26.98 -16.32
N VAL A 148 21.03 25.64 -16.19
CA VAL A 148 21.89 24.78 -16.99
C VAL A 148 21.04 24.10 -18.06
N ASP A 149 21.37 24.36 -19.33
CA ASP A 149 20.71 23.70 -20.46
C ASP A 149 21.07 22.20 -20.50
N PRO A 150 20.10 21.30 -20.30
CA PRO A 150 20.33 19.85 -20.32
C PRO A 150 20.86 19.34 -21.66
N GLU A 151 20.48 19.97 -22.78
CA GLU A 151 20.88 19.52 -24.11
C GLU A 151 22.38 19.74 -24.38
N SER A 152 22.96 20.75 -23.71
CA SER A 152 24.39 21.08 -23.80
C SER A 152 25.30 20.08 -23.06
N LEU A 153 24.75 19.30 -22.14
CA LEU A 153 25.48 18.30 -21.37
C LEU A 153 25.50 16.97 -22.12
N ILE A 154 26.68 16.49 -22.52
CA ILE A 154 26.83 15.15 -23.08
C ILE A 154 27.22 14.22 -21.91
N PRO A 155 26.33 13.32 -21.46
CA PRO A 155 26.66 12.42 -20.35
C PRO A 155 27.75 11.44 -20.81
N GLY A 156 28.85 11.38 -20.05
CA GLY A 156 29.85 10.33 -20.23
C GLY A 156 29.35 8.98 -19.74
N LEU A 157 30.08 7.90 -20.05
CA LEU A 157 29.76 6.52 -19.65
C LEU A 157 29.52 6.39 -18.12
N THR A 158 30.31 7.10 -17.31
CA THR A 158 30.17 7.17 -15.85
C THR A 158 28.83 7.77 -15.42
N GLY A 159 28.33 8.80 -16.10
CA GLY A 159 27.05 9.46 -15.77
C GLY A 159 25.87 8.51 -15.98
N TYR A 160 25.87 7.75 -17.08
CA TYR A 160 24.86 6.73 -17.33
C TYR A 160 24.87 5.61 -16.28
N VAL A 161 26.04 5.17 -15.84
CA VAL A 161 26.15 4.12 -14.81
C VAL A 161 25.60 4.62 -13.48
N ILE A 162 25.97 5.83 -13.05
CA ILE A 162 25.48 6.42 -11.80
C ILE A 162 23.96 6.59 -11.82
N PHE A 163 23.41 7.12 -12.92
CA PHE A 163 21.96 7.29 -13.08
C PHE A 163 21.22 5.95 -13.04
N GLY A 164 21.75 4.92 -13.73
CA GLY A 164 21.19 3.58 -13.70
C GLY A 164 21.20 2.95 -12.31
N ILE A 165 22.28 3.11 -11.53
CA ILE A 165 22.34 2.66 -10.13
C ILE A 165 21.29 3.38 -9.28
N GLY A 166 21.15 4.70 -9.47
CA GLY A 166 20.14 5.50 -8.78
C GLY A 166 18.71 5.01 -9.07
N LEU A 167 18.39 4.75 -10.34
CA LEU A 167 17.09 4.19 -10.73
C LEU A 167 16.84 2.81 -10.09
N CYS A 168 17.82 1.91 -10.14
CA CYS A 168 17.71 0.60 -9.49
C CYS A 168 17.45 0.72 -7.99
N PHE A 169 18.11 1.68 -7.32
CA PHE A 169 17.92 1.94 -5.89
C PHE A 169 16.50 2.44 -5.58
N VAL A 170 15.95 3.36 -6.38
CA VAL A 170 14.57 3.85 -6.24
C VAL A 170 13.57 2.71 -6.45
N VAL A 171 13.73 1.91 -7.50
CA VAL A 171 12.87 0.73 -7.76
C VAL A 171 12.94 -0.27 -6.60
N PHE A 172 14.12 -0.48 -6.02
CA PHE A 172 14.30 -1.35 -4.87
C PHE A 172 13.57 -0.83 -3.62
N ILE A 173 13.63 0.49 -3.34
CA ILE A 173 12.89 1.10 -2.24
C ILE A 173 11.38 0.91 -2.44
N ILE A 174 10.89 1.20 -3.63
CA ILE A 174 9.48 1.03 -3.99
C ILE A 174 9.07 -0.43 -3.77
N TYR A 175 9.79 -1.38 -4.35
CA TYR A 175 9.53 -2.82 -4.16
C TYR A 175 9.52 -3.23 -2.68
N SER A 176 10.45 -2.73 -1.88
CA SER A 176 10.52 -3.02 -0.44
C SER A 176 9.29 -2.51 0.31
N ILE A 177 8.84 -1.28 0.01
CA ILE A 177 7.61 -0.70 0.57
C ILE A 177 6.40 -1.54 0.19
N TYR A 178 6.29 -1.94 -1.08
CA TYR A 178 5.21 -2.81 -1.57
C TYR A 178 5.21 -4.16 -0.85
N LYS A 179 6.36 -4.84 -0.77
CA LYS A 179 6.49 -6.13 -0.11
C LYS A 179 6.05 -6.06 1.37
N ARG A 180 6.49 -5.02 2.09
CA ARG A 180 6.18 -4.84 3.52
C ARG A 180 4.72 -4.48 3.75
N SER A 181 4.19 -3.49 3.02
CA SER A 181 2.84 -2.99 3.21
C SER A 181 1.80 -4.07 2.89
N TYR A 182 1.95 -4.73 1.75
CA TYR A 182 0.97 -5.72 1.30
C TYR A 182 1.10 -7.07 2.03
N GLY A 183 2.32 -7.49 2.41
CA GLY A 183 2.52 -8.73 3.17
C GLY A 183 1.87 -8.69 4.55
N ASN A 184 2.05 -7.58 5.27
CA ASN A 184 1.49 -7.42 6.62
C ASN A 184 -0.05 -7.35 6.61
N ILE A 185 -0.62 -6.68 5.62
CA ILE A 185 -2.08 -6.60 5.44
C ILE A 185 -2.65 -8.00 5.17
N LEU A 186 -2.00 -8.78 4.30
CA LEU A 186 -2.44 -10.13 3.92
C LEU A 186 -2.46 -11.10 5.10
N HIS A 187 -1.40 -11.10 5.89
CA HIS A 187 -1.29 -11.98 7.04
C HIS A 187 -2.41 -11.70 8.06
N LYS A 188 -2.63 -10.41 8.37
CA LYS A 188 -3.69 -9.98 9.30
C LYS A 188 -5.10 -10.31 8.77
N LEU A 189 -5.33 -10.14 7.47
CA LEU A 189 -6.63 -10.41 6.86
C LEU A 189 -6.96 -11.92 6.86
N ARG A 190 -5.97 -12.76 6.50
CA ARG A 190 -6.13 -14.22 6.46
C ARG A 190 -6.34 -14.83 7.84
N ALA A 191 -5.63 -14.32 8.85
CA ALA A 191 -5.82 -14.73 10.25
C ALA A 191 -7.25 -14.45 10.72
N ASN A 192 -7.73 -13.21 10.52
CA ASN A 192 -9.10 -12.82 10.86
C ASN A 192 -10.16 -13.73 10.18
N TYR A 193 -9.97 -14.10 8.91
CA TYR A 193 -10.91 -14.99 8.23
C TYR A 193 -10.89 -16.42 8.69
N LYS A 194 -9.71 -16.97 8.99
CA LYS A 194 -9.61 -18.32 9.54
C LYS A 194 -10.36 -18.43 10.87
N GLU A 195 -10.35 -17.37 11.66
CA GLU A 195 -11.14 -17.27 12.90
C GLU A 195 -12.64 -17.19 12.61
N LEU A 196 -13.07 -16.37 11.64
CA LEU A 196 -14.47 -16.28 11.21
C LEU A 196 -15.04 -17.60 10.72
N THR A 197 -14.34 -18.32 9.83
CA THR A 197 -14.82 -19.60 9.28
C THR A 197 -14.99 -20.65 10.39
N LYS A 198 -14.07 -20.69 11.36
CA LYS A 198 -14.19 -21.59 12.51
C LYS A 198 -15.40 -21.27 13.39
N LEU A 199 -15.74 -19.99 13.55
CA LEU A 199 -16.90 -19.57 14.33
C LEU A 199 -18.21 -19.87 13.59
N GLU A 200 -18.24 -19.78 12.26
CA GLU A 200 -19.41 -20.21 11.47
C GLU A 200 -19.60 -21.73 11.53
N GLU A 201 -18.52 -22.51 11.40
CA GLU A 201 -18.57 -23.97 11.49
C GLU A 201 -18.90 -24.49 12.90
N SER A 202 -18.56 -23.76 13.97
CA SER A 202 -18.88 -24.18 15.34
C SER A 202 -20.28 -23.78 15.81
N ASN A 203 -20.95 -22.86 15.11
CA ASN A 203 -22.32 -22.43 15.40
C ASN A 203 -23.37 -23.05 14.46
N ALA A 204 -22.92 -23.79 13.44
CA ALA A 204 -23.74 -24.58 12.53
C ALA A 204 -23.87 -26.03 13.04
#